data_AF-A0A3E3IKR4-F1
#
_entry.id   AF-A0A3E3IKR4-F1
#
_cell.length_a   1.000
_cell.length_b   1.000
_cell.length_c   1.000
_cell.angle_alpha   90.00
_cell.angle_beta   90.00
_cell.angle_gamma   90.00
#
_symmetry.space_group_name_H-M   'P 1'
#
loop_
_entity.id
_entity.type
_entity.pdbx_description
1 polymer ?
#
loop_
_entity_poly.entity_id
_entity_poly.type
_entity_poly.pdbx_seq_one_letter_code
_entity_poly.pdbx_strand_id
1 'polypeptide(L)'
;MDETNRLCPTRDKESIMAVATEKLMKLDVNDILDFHMIQQEYFRMAYRNDLHAASEAIGADPSFDGLQAFIYWLISRGKEVFINAMDNPDSLAGVPKEGEKIGFLSFGYVAYTAYSMKMDRINPGDISDTYSALNSEDYGGLTPETREAIRDEIPQRADIAPSYSLNTIQCLFPNVYKENVDRLKNTGLYQEQVSKLISSRCIIHARVGIGLCPKEEYFAGTPENIANFLAWYKIADSMLLTDMTDRLVVYSSGWYIISCPDKSLLEKISETLFPLYRNEIEVQPVFRLSASEFEGIMGRLPDVHIACEGKMNMIQGNSSHCYDAVSGEYISYQGDPSFNELIADESEPVTLQMT
;
A
#
# COMPACT_ATOMS: atom_id res chain seq x y z
N MET A 1 -5.30 4.70 -30.17
CA MET A 1 -5.21 5.48 -28.91
C MET A 1 -3.97 6.35 -28.82
N ASP A 2 -2.78 5.85 -29.17
CA ASP A 2 -1.54 6.65 -29.02
C ASP A 2 -1.53 7.95 -29.84
N GLU A 3 -2.20 7.97 -30.99
CA GLU A 3 -2.41 9.20 -31.75
C GLU A 3 -3.38 10.15 -31.07
N THR A 4 -4.50 9.66 -30.51
CA THR A 4 -5.43 10.46 -29.69
C THR A 4 -4.70 11.10 -28.52
N ASN A 5 -3.85 10.33 -27.83
CA ASN A 5 -3.08 10.83 -26.68
C ASN A 5 -2.05 11.90 -27.08
N ARG A 6 -1.50 11.84 -28.30
CA ARG A 6 -0.64 12.91 -28.84
C ARG A 6 -1.42 14.20 -29.15
N LEU A 7 -2.69 14.10 -29.52
CA LEU A 7 -3.56 15.24 -29.81
C LEU A 7 -4.20 15.85 -28.55
N CYS A 8 -4.26 15.09 -27.44
CA CYS A 8 -4.81 15.52 -26.16
C CYS A 8 -3.70 15.53 -25.08
N PRO A 9 -2.74 16.48 -25.12
CA PRO A 9 -1.59 16.49 -24.19
C PRO A 9 -2.00 16.72 -22.73
N THR A 10 -3.10 17.43 -22.50
CA THR A 10 -3.72 17.66 -21.18
C THR A 10 -4.41 16.42 -20.61
N ARG A 11 -4.63 15.40 -21.45
CA ARG A 11 -5.31 14.14 -21.11
C ARG A 11 -6.68 14.31 -20.43
N ASP A 12 -7.34 15.44 -20.65
CA ASP A 12 -8.70 15.63 -20.16
C ASP A 12 -9.66 14.67 -20.87
N LYS A 13 -10.61 14.14 -20.09
CA LYS A 13 -11.46 13.03 -20.51
C LYS A 13 -12.38 13.45 -21.65
N GLU A 14 -12.87 14.68 -21.61
CA GLU A 14 -13.73 15.27 -22.62
C GLU A 14 -13.02 15.37 -23.97
N SER A 15 -11.79 15.88 -24.02
CA SER A 15 -11.01 15.96 -25.26
C SER A 15 -10.62 14.58 -25.80
N ILE A 16 -10.21 13.64 -24.92
CA ILE A 16 -9.94 12.26 -25.34
C ILE A 16 -11.20 11.64 -25.97
N MET A 17 -12.36 11.79 -25.33
CA MET A 17 -13.64 11.30 -25.88
C MET A 17 -13.96 11.93 -27.22
N ALA A 18 -13.84 13.25 -27.35
CA ALA A 18 -14.16 13.97 -28.58
C ALA A 18 -13.27 13.53 -29.74
N VAL A 19 -11.95 13.50 -29.54
CA VAL A 19 -10.98 13.13 -30.59
C VAL A 19 -11.10 11.65 -30.95
N ALA A 20 -11.28 10.76 -29.97
CA ALA A 20 -11.49 9.34 -30.24
C ALA A 20 -12.79 9.10 -31.03
N THR A 21 -13.88 9.76 -30.65
CA THR A 21 -15.16 9.69 -31.37
C THR A 21 -15.02 10.22 -32.80
N GLU A 22 -14.37 11.38 -32.99
CA GLU A 22 -14.15 11.96 -34.33
C GLU A 22 -13.33 11.04 -35.23
N LYS A 23 -12.33 10.34 -34.67
CA LYS A 23 -11.54 9.35 -35.42
C LYS A 23 -12.37 8.13 -35.80
N LEU A 24 -13.13 7.57 -34.87
CA LEU A 24 -14.01 6.43 -35.14
C LEU A 24 -15.09 6.77 -36.18
N MET A 25 -15.63 7.98 -36.15
CA MET A 25 -16.59 8.48 -37.13
C MET A 25 -16.08 8.48 -38.59
N LYS A 26 -14.75 8.42 -38.79
CA LYS A 26 -14.13 8.35 -40.12
C LYS A 26 -13.97 6.92 -40.64
N LEU A 27 -14.10 5.91 -39.78
CA LEU A 27 -14.02 4.49 -40.13
C LEU A 27 -15.37 3.98 -40.60
N ASP A 28 -15.42 2.81 -41.26
CA ASP A 28 -16.67 2.18 -41.68
C ASP A 28 -17.49 1.64 -40.49
N VAL A 29 -18.79 1.38 -40.72
CA VAL A 29 -19.68 0.93 -39.63
C VAL A 29 -19.14 -0.34 -38.98
N ASN A 30 -18.74 -1.33 -39.78
CA ASN A 30 -18.14 -2.57 -39.29
C ASN A 30 -16.81 -2.33 -38.55
N ASP A 31 -15.98 -1.38 -39.00
CA ASP A 31 -14.72 -1.05 -38.29
C ASP A 31 -14.98 -0.43 -36.90
N ILE A 32 -16.06 0.34 -36.74
CA ILE A 32 -16.47 0.87 -35.43
C ILE A 32 -16.93 -0.28 -34.52
N LEU A 33 -17.67 -1.24 -35.07
CA LEU A 33 -18.09 -2.45 -34.34
C LEU A 33 -16.87 -3.31 -33.96
N ASP A 34 -15.91 -3.49 -34.87
CA ASP A 34 -14.66 -4.19 -34.61
C ASP A 34 -13.85 -3.49 -33.51
N PHE A 35 -13.76 -2.15 -33.54
CA PHE A 35 -13.14 -1.40 -32.46
C PHE A 35 -13.82 -1.65 -31.11
N HIS A 36 -15.16 -1.68 -31.07
CA HIS A 36 -15.89 -2.03 -29.85
C HIS A 36 -15.49 -3.42 -29.36
N MET A 37 -15.49 -4.42 -30.26
CA MET A 37 -15.16 -5.79 -29.90
C MET A 37 -13.70 -5.94 -29.42
N ILE A 38 -12.75 -5.27 -30.08
CA ILE A 38 -11.34 -5.23 -29.66
C ILE A 38 -11.24 -4.62 -28.25
N GLN A 39 -11.90 -3.49 -28.02
CA GLN A 39 -11.94 -2.86 -26.69
C GLN A 39 -12.49 -3.81 -25.62
N GLN A 40 -13.53 -4.59 -25.95
CA GLN A 40 -14.10 -5.59 -25.03
C GLN A 40 -13.15 -6.76 -24.76
N GLU A 41 -12.36 -7.22 -25.74
CA GLU A 41 -11.35 -8.27 -25.49
C GLU A 41 -10.25 -7.76 -24.54
N TYR A 42 -9.72 -6.56 -24.78
CA TYR A 42 -8.77 -5.92 -23.86
C TYR A 42 -9.37 -5.75 -22.45
N PHE A 43 -10.63 -5.32 -22.37
CA PHE A 43 -11.33 -5.17 -21.10
C PHE A 43 -11.41 -6.50 -20.33
N ARG A 44 -11.88 -7.57 -20.98
CA ARG A 44 -12.00 -8.90 -20.35
C ARG A 44 -10.65 -9.44 -19.89
N MET A 45 -9.60 -9.24 -20.69
CA MET A 45 -8.26 -9.68 -20.34
C MET A 45 -7.68 -8.93 -19.13
N ALA A 46 -7.99 -7.64 -18.99
CA ALA A 46 -7.59 -6.82 -17.84
C ALA A 46 -8.47 -6.99 -16.60
N TYR A 47 -9.56 -7.78 -16.68
CA TYR A 47 -10.46 -8.03 -15.57
C TYR A 47 -9.87 -9.06 -14.59
N ARG A 48 -8.87 -8.62 -13.82
CA ARG A 48 -8.01 -9.46 -12.98
C ARG A 48 -7.87 -8.91 -11.56
N ASN A 49 -7.70 -9.79 -10.59
CA ASN A 49 -7.56 -9.42 -9.17
C ASN A 49 -6.24 -8.67 -8.90
N ASP A 50 -5.17 -9.02 -9.61
CA ASP A 50 -3.87 -8.35 -9.46
C ASP A 50 -3.91 -6.88 -9.92
N LEU A 51 -4.57 -6.62 -11.04
CA LEU A 51 -4.84 -5.26 -11.52
C LEU A 51 -5.83 -4.53 -10.62
N HIS A 52 -6.83 -5.22 -10.07
CA HIS A 52 -7.73 -4.61 -9.09
C HIS A 52 -6.97 -4.15 -7.84
N ALA A 53 -6.13 -5.02 -7.26
CA ALA A 53 -5.29 -4.69 -6.11
C ALA A 53 -4.34 -3.52 -6.40
N ALA A 54 -3.68 -3.51 -7.57
CA ALA A 54 -2.83 -2.40 -7.97
C ALA A 54 -3.63 -1.11 -8.21
N SER A 55 -4.84 -1.20 -8.81
CA SER A 55 -5.72 -0.05 -9.06
C SER A 55 -6.18 0.63 -7.77
N GLU A 56 -6.61 -0.19 -6.79
CA GLU A 56 -7.00 0.28 -5.46
C GLU A 56 -5.81 0.93 -4.75
N ALA A 57 -4.59 0.42 -4.96
CA ALA A 57 -3.35 0.97 -4.41
C ALA A 57 -2.89 2.28 -5.06
N ILE A 58 -3.25 2.58 -6.31
CA ILE A 58 -2.85 3.83 -6.98
C ILE A 58 -3.87 4.96 -6.98
N GLY A 59 -5.16 4.69 -6.81
CA GLY A 59 -6.14 5.78 -6.91
C GLY A 59 -7.58 5.37 -7.09
N ALA A 60 -7.80 4.17 -7.63
CA ALA A 60 -9.08 3.81 -8.20
C ALA A 60 -10.13 3.63 -7.10
N ASP A 61 -11.38 3.81 -7.51
CA ASP A 61 -12.52 3.45 -6.69
C ASP A 61 -12.48 1.93 -6.44
N PRO A 62 -12.55 1.46 -5.17
CA PRO A 62 -12.40 0.05 -4.84
C PRO A 62 -13.63 -0.79 -5.22
N SER A 63 -14.75 -0.16 -5.60
CA SER A 63 -15.96 -0.87 -6.03
C SER A 63 -15.76 -1.65 -7.32
N PHE A 64 -16.69 -2.57 -7.60
CA PHE A 64 -16.71 -3.34 -8.84
C PHE A 64 -16.77 -2.43 -10.08
N ASP A 65 -17.61 -1.39 -10.03
CA ASP A 65 -17.71 -0.38 -11.09
C ASP A 65 -16.43 0.47 -11.19
N GLY A 66 -15.72 0.61 -10.06
CA GLY A 66 -14.41 1.24 -9.98
C GLY A 66 -13.33 0.51 -10.76
N LEU A 67 -13.28 -0.83 -10.68
CA LEU A 67 -12.40 -1.65 -11.51
C LEU A 67 -12.73 -1.48 -13.01
N GLN A 68 -14.01 -1.49 -13.37
CA GLN A 68 -14.42 -1.27 -14.76
C GLN A 68 -13.96 0.11 -15.27
N ALA A 69 -14.16 1.15 -14.46
CA ALA A 69 -13.70 2.49 -14.78
C ALA A 69 -12.17 2.55 -14.91
N PHE A 70 -11.43 1.87 -14.02
CA PHE A 70 -9.98 1.78 -14.07
C PHE A 70 -9.48 1.09 -15.35
N ILE A 71 -10.08 -0.04 -15.76
CA ILE A 71 -9.65 -0.75 -16.97
C ILE A 71 -9.85 0.13 -18.20
N TYR A 72 -10.99 0.82 -18.32
CA TYR A 72 -11.19 1.76 -19.44
C TYR A 72 -10.25 2.97 -19.40
N TRP A 73 -9.89 3.44 -18.20
CA TRP A 73 -8.81 4.42 -18.04
C TRP A 73 -7.48 3.85 -18.53
N LEU A 74 -7.14 2.60 -18.17
CA LEU A 74 -5.89 1.96 -18.57
C LEU A 74 -5.82 1.79 -20.10
N ILE A 75 -6.91 1.36 -20.74
CA ILE A 75 -7.00 1.27 -22.21
C ILE A 75 -6.82 2.66 -22.85
N SER A 76 -7.40 3.71 -22.24
CA SER A 76 -7.24 5.06 -22.78
C SER A 76 -5.80 5.59 -22.67
N ARG A 77 -4.98 5.06 -21.75
CA ARG A 77 -3.56 5.42 -21.64
C ARG A 77 -2.72 5.00 -22.85
N GLY A 78 -3.23 4.10 -23.70
CA GLY A 78 -2.54 3.60 -24.88
C GLY A 78 -1.94 2.22 -24.67
N LYS A 79 -1.48 1.62 -25.77
CA LYS A 79 -1.13 0.19 -25.81
C LYS A 79 0.06 -0.14 -24.92
N GLU A 80 1.12 0.67 -24.97
CA GLU A 80 2.34 0.45 -24.21
C GLU A 80 2.09 0.44 -22.70
N VAL A 81 1.36 1.44 -22.19
CA VAL A 81 1.00 1.52 -20.76
C VAL A 81 0.12 0.34 -20.34
N PHE A 82 -0.85 -0.03 -21.19
CA PHE A 82 -1.73 -1.17 -20.93
C PHE A 82 -0.93 -2.48 -20.85
N ILE A 83 -0.10 -2.78 -21.84
CA ILE A 83 0.69 -4.02 -21.89
C ILE A 83 1.70 -4.07 -20.74
N ASN A 84 2.37 -2.96 -20.41
CA ASN A 84 3.29 -2.92 -19.27
C ASN A 84 2.58 -3.22 -17.95
N ALA A 85 1.38 -2.66 -17.73
CA ALA A 85 0.60 -2.95 -16.53
C ALA A 85 0.05 -4.39 -16.52
N MET A 86 -0.28 -4.94 -17.68
CA MET A 86 -0.67 -6.35 -17.82
C MET A 86 0.47 -7.30 -17.52
N ASP A 87 1.71 -6.97 -17.91
CA ASP A 87 2.91 -7.75 -17.60
C ASP A 87 3.28 -7.64 -16.12
N ASN A 88 3.38 -6.40 -15.63
CA ASN A 88 3.78 -6.07 -14.27
C ASN A 88 2.95 -4.89 -13.74
N PRO A 89 1.91 -5.12 -12.92
CA PRO A 89 1.09 -4.05 -12.36
C PRO A 89 1.87 -3.02 -11.53
N ASP A 90 3.06 -3.36 -11.03
CA ASP A 90 3.93 -2.42 -10.34
C ASP A 90 4.42 -1.27 -11.24
N SER A 91 4.38 -1.44 -12.57
CA SER A 91 4.69 -0.39 -13.55
C SER A 91 3.74 0.80 -13.45
N LEU A 92 2.55 0.64 -12.86
CA LEU A 92 1.58 1.71 -12.63
C LEU A 92 2.12 2.82 -11.72
N ALA A 93 3.18 2.54 -10.93
CA ALA A 93 3.88 3.55 -10.15
C ALA A 93 4.46 4.67 -11.02
N GLY A 94 4.94 4.33 -12.22
CA GLY A 94 5.55 5.28 -13.15
C GLY A 94 4.57 6.01 -14.07
N VAL A 95 3.27 5.71 -14.01
CA VAL A 95 2.28 6.31 -14.90
C VAL A 95 1.90 7.70 -14.39
N PRO A 96 2.09 8.79 -15.18
CA PRO A 96 1.75 10.13 -14.76
C PRO A 96 0.23 10.29 -14.56
N LYS A 97 -0.16 10.74 -13.36
CA LYS A 97 -1.56 10.91 -12.94
C LYS A 97 -2.02 12.37 -12.99
N GLU A 98 -1.12 13.36 -12.84
CA GLU A 98 -1.42 14.80 -12.96
C GLU A 98 -2.67 15.29 -12.19
N GLY A 99 -3.00 14.65 -11.05
CA GLY A 99 -4.20 14.96 -10.26
C GLY A 99 -5.51 14.41 -10.82
N GLU A 100 -5.47 13.61 -11.89
CA GLU A 100 -6.64 12.99 -12.50
C GLU A 100 -7.26 11.92 -11.59
N LYS A 101 -8.60 11.81 -11.63
CA LYS A 101 -9.29 10.67 -11.04
C LYS A 101 -8.97 9.41 -11.86
N ILE A 102 -8.38 8.41 -11.20
CA ILE A 102 -8.05 7.10 -11.77
C ILE A 102 -9.34 6.31 -12.03
N GLY A 103 -9.89 6.49 -13.23
CA GLY A 103 -11.13 5.85 -13.69
C GLY A 103 -11.82 6.64 -14.80
N PHE A 104 -12.24 5.97 -15.86
CA PHE A 104 -12.78 6.58 -17.08
C PHE A 104 -13.88 5.71 -17.70
N LEU A 105 -14.95 5.45 -16.94
CA LEU A 105 -16.04 4.57 -17.35
C LEU A 105 -16.68 4.95 -18.69
N SER A 106 -16.84 6.25 -18.96
CA SER A 106 -17.42 6.75 -20.22
C SER A 106 -16.61 6.36 -21.46
N PHE A 107 -15.32 6.09 -21.32
CA PHE A 107 -14.48 5.66 -22.44
C PHE A 107 -14.87 4.27 -22.97
N GLY A 108 -15.50 3.42 -22.15
CA GLY A 108 -16.10 2.16 -22.62
C GLY A 108 -17.26 2.35 -23.60
N TYR A 109 -17.82 3.56 -23.68
CA TYR A 109 -18.93 3.90 -24.58
C TYR A 109 -18.48 4.68 -25.82
N VAL A 110 -17.17 4.92 -26.02
CA VAL A 110 -16.67 5.74 -27.14
C VAL A 110 -17.08 5.18 -28.51
N ALA A 111 -17.04 3.86 -28.66
CA ALA A 111 -17.47 3.17 -29.88
C ALA A 111 -18.98 3.28 -30.09
N TYR A 112 -19.75 3.12 -29.01
CA TYR A 112 -21.21 3.28 -29.03
C TYR A 112 -21.61 4.70 -29.46
N THR A 113 -20.96 5.72 -28.91
CA THR A 113 -21.21 7.13 -29.28
C THR A 113 -20.89 7.37 -30.75
N ALA A 114 -19.74 6.90 -31.25
CA ALA A 114 -19.37 7.03 -32.65
C ALA A 114 -20.33 6.28 -33.58
N TYR A 115 -20.72 5.06 -33.23
CA TYR A 115 -21.69 4.27 -33.98
C TYR A 115 -23.03 4.99 -34.11
N SER A 116 -23.59 5.44 -32.98
CA SER A 116 -24.87 6.16 -32.94
C SER A 116 -24.82 7.44 -33.79
N MET A 117 -23.77 8.26 -33.63
CA MET A 117 -23.59 9.47 -34.44
C MET A 117 -23.44 9.18 -35.94
N LYS A 118 -22.84 8.04 -36.29
CA LYS A 118 -22.69 7.63 -37.69
C LYS A 118 -24.01 7.14 -38.28
N MET A 119 -24.77 6.34 -37.54
CA MET A 119 -26.08 5.85 -37.97
C MET A 119 -27.09 6.99 -38.13
N ASP A 120 -27.09 7.98 -37.23
CA ASP A 120 -27.92 9.18 -37.37
C ASP A 120 -27.66 9.95 -38.68
N ARG A 121 -26.45 9.86 -39.26
CA ARG A 121 -26.10 10.52 -40.53
C ARG A 121 -26.45 9.68 -41.75
N ILE A 122 -26.39 8.36 -41.64
CA ILE A 122 -26.58 7.44 -42.75
C ILE A 122 -28.05 7.04 -42.88
N ASN A 123 -28.69 6.72 -41.76
CA ASN A 123 -30.07 6.25 -41.70
C ASN A 123 -30.78 6.77 -40.42
N PRO A 124 -31.22 8.03 -40.38
CA PRO A 124 -31.80 8.66 -39.19
C PRO A 124 -33.09 8.00 -38.66
N GLY A 125 -33.72 7.13 -39.46
CA GLY A 125 -34.91 6.39 -39.05
C GLY A 125 -34.60 5.02 -38.44
N ASP A 126 -33.33 4.60 -38.46
CA ASP A 126 -32.88 3.37 -37.84
C ASP A 126 -32.70 3.56 -36.34
N ILE A 127 -33.41 2.76 -35.56
CA ILE A 127 -33.34 2.76 -34.10
C ILE A 127 -32.42 1.66 -33.56
N SER A 128 -31.73 0.93 -34.45
CA SER A 128 -30.79 -0.13 -34.08
C SER A 128 -29.58 0.47 -33.35
N ASP A 129 -29.40 0.06 -32.10
CA ASP A 129 -28.21 0.40 -31.32
C ASP A 129 -27.02 -0.49 -31.69
N THR A 130 -25.86 -0.22 -31.08
CA THR A 130 -24.63 -0.98 -31.33
C THR A 130 -24.81 -2.47 -31.00
N TYR A 131 -25.55 -2.82 -29.94
CA TYR A 131 -25.77 -4.22 -29.56
C TYR A 131 -26.64 -4.97 -30.56
N SER A 132 -27.65 -4.31 -31.11
CA SER A 132 -28.49 -4.85 -32.18
C SER A 132 -27.66 -5.12 -33.44
N ALA A 133 -26.76 -4.19 -33.79
CA ALA A 133 -25.85 -4.34 -34.92
C ALA A 133 -24.82 -5.47 -34.72
N LEU A 134 -24.25 -5.60 -33.53
CA LEU A 134 -23.31 -6.68 -33.19
C LEU A 134 -23.96 -8.08 -33.26
N ASN A 135 -25.28 -8.16 -33.09
CA ASN A 135 -26.03 -9.41 -33.17
C ASN A 135 -26.70 -9.63 -34.54
N SER A 136 -26.49 -8.72 -35.50
CA SER A 136 -27.06 -8.83 -36.84
C SER A 136 -26.29 -9.84 -37.70
N GLU A 137 -26.96 -10.41 -38.70
CA GLU A 137 -26.31 -11.30 -39.68
C GLU A 137 -25.27 -10.57 -40.55
N ASP A 138 -25.36 -9.24 -40.63
CA ASP A 138 -24.47 -8.40 -41.43
C ASP A 138 -23.10 -8.18 -40.76
N TYR A 139 -22.99 -8.44 -39.45
CA TYR A 139 -21.73 -8.34 -38.72
C TYR A 139 -21.09 -9.72 -38.53
N GLY A 140 -19.99 -9.97 -39.27
CA GLY A 140 -19.26 -11.24 -39.22
C GLY A 140 -18.45 -11.48 -37.93
N GLY A 141 -18.36 -10.49 -37.04
CA GLY A 141 -17.51 -10.55 -35.86
C GLY A 141 -16.03 -10.39 -36.14
N LEU A 142 -15.24 -10.25 -35.07
CA LEU A 142 -13.78 -10.27 -35.17
C LEU A 142 -13.29 -11.61 -35.74
N THR A 143 -12.35 -11.53 -36.68
CA THR A 143 -11.74 -12.73 -37.26
C THR A 143 -10.96 -13.51 -36.20
N PRO A 144 -10.83 -14.84 -36.33
CA PRO A 144 -10.02 -15.66 -35.44
C PRO A 144 -8.58 -15.16 -35.32
N GLU A 145 -7.97 -14.73 -36.43
CA GLU A 145 -6.60 -14.23 -36.48
C GLU A 145 -6.44 -12.95 -35.64
N THR A 146 -7.44 -12.07 -35.67
CA THR A 146 -7.43 -10.83 -34.87
C THR A 146 -7.52 -11.16 -33.38
N ARG A 147 -8.38 -12.11 -33.00
CA ARG A 147 -8.49 -12.57 -31.60
C ARG A 147 -7.22 -13.23 -31.11
N GLU A 148 -6.60 -14.07 -31.94
CA GLU A 148 -5.34 -14.73 -31.62
C GLU A 148 -4.21 -13.70 -31.46
N ALA A 149 -4.13 -12.71 -32.36
CA ALA A 149 -3.17 -11.62 -32.24
C ALA A 149 -3.33 -10.82 -30.93
N ILE A 150 -4.56 -10.53 -30.51
CA ILE A 150 -4.84 -9.85 -29.22
C ILE A 150 -4.44 -10.73 -28.03
N ARG A 151 -4.63 -12.04 -28.14
CA ARG A 151 -4.28 -12.96 -27.08
C ARG A 151 -2.77 -13.12 -26.93
N ASP A 152 -2.07 -13.18 -28.06
CA ASP A 152 -0.62 -13.39 -28.12
C ASP A 152 0.18 -12.16 -27.67
N GLU A 153 -0.37 -10.97 -27.86
CA GLU A 153 0.28 -9.73 -27.42
C GLU A 153 0.12 -9.46 -25.91
N ILE A 154 -0.92 -10.02 -25.27
CA ILE A 154 -1.19 -9.79 -23.85
C ILE A 154 -0.45 -10.86 -23.01
N PRO A 155 0.45 -10.46 -22.11
CA PRO A 155 1.17 -11.38 -21.24
C PRO A 155 0.25 -12.31 -20.45
N GLN A 156 0.48 -13.61 -20.56
CA GLN A 156 -0.29 -14.63 -19.85
C GLN A 156 0.39 -14.94 -18.53
N ARG A 157 -0.13 -14.38 -17.43
CA ARG A 157 0.32 -14.66 -16.07
C ARG A 157 -0.82 -15.15 -15.19
N ALA A 158 -0.48 -15.95 -14.17
CA ALA A 158 -1.44 -16.38 -13.17
C ALA A 158 -2.01 -15.14 -12.43
N ASP A 159 -3.32 -15.14 -12.21
CA ASP A 159 -3.97 -14.11 -11.39
C ASP A 159 -3.82 -14.45 -9.90
N ILE A 160 -3.91 -13.43 -9.05
CA ILE A 160 -3.91 -13.62 -7.60
C ILE A 160 -5.29 -14.02 -7.11
N ALA A 161 -5.36 -14.48 -5.86
CA ALA A 161 -6.63 -14.76 -5.22
C ALA A 161 -7.51 -13.50 -5.14
N PRO A 162 -8.85 -13.61 -5.26
CA PRO A 162 -9.76 -12.47 -5.10
C PRO A 162 -9.68 -11.78 -3.74
N SER A 163 -9.24 -12.52 -2.71
CA SER A 163 -8.94 -11.95 -1.40
C SER A 163 -7.43 -11.71 -1.31
N TYR A 164 -7.05 -10.43 -1.25
CA TYR A 164 -5.68 -9.97 -1.09
C TYR A 164 -5.58 -9.00 0.10
N SER A 165 -4.37 -8.82 0.61
CA SER A 165 -4.08 -7.93 1.75
C SER A 165 -3.14 -6.79 1.35
N LEU A 166 -3.01 -5.80 2.24
CA LEU A 166 -2.02 -4.74 2.07
C LEU A 166 -0.59 -5.29 1.92
N ASN A 167 -0.24 -6.37 2.63
CA ASN A 167 1.05 -7.04 2.49
C ASN A 167 1.20 -7.69 1.11
N THR A 168 0.11 -8.21 0.52
CA THR A 168 0.12 -8.76 -0.84
C THR A 168 0.52 -7.67 -1.85
N ILE A 169 -0.06 -6.47 -1.70
CA ILE A 169 0.28 -5.30 -2.52
C ILE A 169 1.74 -4.90 -2.29
N GLN A 170 2.21 -4.87 -1.05
CA GLN A 170 3.58 -4.50 -0.73
C GLN A 170 4.62 -5.47 -1.34
N CYS A 171 4.32 -6.77 -1.36
CA CYS A 171 5.21 -7.77 -1.96
C CYS A 171 5.18 -7.74 -3.49
N LEU A 172 3.98 -7.70 -4.08
CA LEU A 172 3.82 -7.81 -5.53
C LEU A 172 4.10 -6.49 -6.25
N PHE A 173 3.74 -5.37 -5.63
CA PHE A 173 3.80 -4.04 -6.23
C PHE A 173 4.55 -3.06 -5.31
N PRO A 174 5.85 -3.28 -5.05
CA PRO A 174 6.62 -2.48 -4.09
C PRO A 174 6.74 -1.00 -4.49
N ASN A 175 6.83 -0.68 -5.79
CA ASN A 175 6.91 0.71 -6.24
C ASN A 175 5.55 1.40 -6.11
N VAL A 176 4.46 0.71 -6.48
CA VAL A 176 3.09 1.21 -6.29
C VAL A 176 2.84 1.45 -4.82
N TYR A 177 3.22 0.52 -3.94
CA TYR A 177 3.08 0.68 -2.51
C TYR A 177 3.81 1.93 -2.01
N LYS A 178 5.10 2.07 -2.36
CA LYS A 178 5.98 3.16 -1.92
C LYS A 178 5.46 4.55 -2.35
N GLU A 179 5.02 4.69 -3.60
CA GLU A 179 4.53 5.97 -4.12
C GLU A 179 3.14 6.35 -3.56
N ASN A 180 2.42 5.43 -2.93
CA ASN A 180 1.04 5.64 -2.49
C ASN A 180 0.81 5.34 -1.00
N VAL A 181 1.87 5.29 -0.18
CA VAL A 181 1.80 4.94 1.26
C VAL A 181 0.75 5.77 2.01
N ASP A 182 0.78 7.09 1.87
CA ASP A 182 -0.16 7.96 2.61
C ASP A 182 -1.61 7.77 2.17
N ARG A 183 -1.82 7.45 0.89
CA ARG A 183 -3.15 7.20 0.35
C ARG A 183 -3.68 5.85 0.82
N LEU A 184 -2.81 4.84 0.87
CA LEU A 184 -3.14 3.49 1.33
C LEU A 184 -3.66 3.50 2.77
N LYS A 185 -3.21 4.42 3.64
CA LYS A 185 -3.73 4.57 5.01
C LYS A 185 -5.25 4.82 5.08
N ASN A 186 -5.81 5.39 4.02
CA ASN A 186 -7.24 5.71 3.93
C ASN A 186 -8.08 4.59 3.28
N THR A 187 -7.46 3.45 2.94
CA THR A 187 -8.15 2.31 2.30
C THR A 187 -8.70 1.33 3.32
N GLY A 188 -9.72 0.55 2.91
CA GLY A 188 -10.23 -0.55 3.72
C GLY A 188 -9.17 -1.61 4.04
N LEU A 189 -8.22 -1.85 3.12
CA LEU A 189 -7.11 -2.79 3.31
C LEU A 189 -6.22 -2.40 4.50
N TYR A 190 -5.89 -1.12 4.63
CA TYR A 190 -5.10 -0.64 5.77
C TYR A 190 -5.88 -0.75 7.08
N GLN A 191 -7.16 -0.33 7.07
CA GLN A 191 -8.03 -0.42 8.26
C GLN A 191 -8.25 -1.87 8.72
N GLU A 192 -8.28 -2.83 7.79
CA GLU A 192 -8.33 -4.25 8.10
C GLU A 192 -7.05 -4.72 8.81
N GLN A 193 -5.87 -4.29 8.33
CA GLN A 193 -4.59 -4.62 8.98
C GLN A 193 -4.48 -3.99 10.37
N VAL A 194 -4.92 -2.75 10.53
CA VAL A 194 -5.02 -2.07 11.83
C VAL A 194 -5.90 -2.89 12.78
N SER A 195 -7.09 -3.29 12.33
CA SER A 195 -8.03 -4.07 13.14
C SER A 195 -7.44 -5.43 13.55
N LYS A 196 -6.74 -6.10 12.62
CA LYS A 196 -6.02 -7.36 12.89
C LYS A 196 -4.90 -7.18 13.92
N LEU A 197 -4.13 -6.10 13.82
CA LEU A 197 -3.06 -5.77 14.76
C LEU A 197 -3.62 -5.52 16.16
N ILE A 198 -4.65 -4.69 16.30
CA ILE A 198 -5.26 -4.36 17.60
C ILE A 198 -5.92 -5.59 18.24
N SER A 199 -6.48 -6.48 17.41
CA SER A 199 -7.05 -7.75 17.87
C SER A 199 -6.00 -8.83 18.14
N SER A 200 -4.72 -8.56 17.88
CA SER A 200 -3.64 -9.50 18.14
C SER A 200 -3.51 -9.76 19.63
N ARG A 201 -3.34 -11.04 19.99
CA ARG A 201 -3.09 -11.46 21.38
C ARG A 201 -1.80 -10.84 21.94
N CYS A 202 -0.82 -10.60 21.08
CA CYS A 202 0.46 -10.03 21.44
C CYS A 202 0.79 -8.90 20.46
N ILE A 203 0.94 -7.70 21.01
CA ILE A 203 1.44 -6.52 20.30
C ILE A 203 2.82 -6.23 20.85
N ILE A 204 3.78 -6.08 19.95
CA ILE A 204 5.15 -5.74 20.26
C ILE A 204 5.32 -4.25 20.06
N HIS A 205 5.87 -3.59 21.07
CA HIS A 205 6.46 -2.27 20.98
C HIS A 205 7.95 -2.43 20.68
N ALA A 206 8.38 -1.94 19.52
CA ALA A 206 9.75 -2.05 19.04
C ALA A 206 10.44 -0.70 19.06
N ARG A 207 11.52 -0.60 19.85
CA ARG A 207 12.44 0.54 19.82
C ARG A 207 13.70 0.14 19.05
N VAL A 208 13.87 0.71 17.87
CA VAL A 208 14.96 0.38 16.93
C VAL A 208 15.97 1.52 16.94
N GLY A 209 17.18 1.24 17.45
CA GLY A 209 18.30 2.16 17.42
C GLY A 209 19.04 2.07 16.09
N ILE A 210 18.85 3.08 15.23
CA ILE A 210 19.58 3.23 13.96
C ILE A 210 20.24 4.60 13.97
N GLY A 211 21.52 4.66 14.32
CA GLY A 211 22.24 5.92 14.46
C GLY A 211 21.60 6.84 15.52
N LEU A 212 21.39 8.12 15.17
CA LEU A 212 20.87 9.14 16.11
C LEU A 212 19.34 9.27 16.14
N CYS A 213 18.62 8.50 15.31
CA CYS A 213 17.16 8.59 15.18
C CYS A 213 16.52 7.26 15.59
N PRO A 214 16.19 7.06 16.88
CA PRO A 214 15.45 5.88 17.30
C PRO A 214 14.07 5.87 16.64
N LYS A 215 13.64 4.70 16.18
CA LYS A 215 12.29 4.48 15.66
C LYS A 215 11.46 3.68 16.64
N GLU A 216 10.22 4.10 16.85
CA GLU A 216 9.24 3.38 17.64
C GLU A 216 8.11 2.87 16.74
N GLU A 217 7.96 1.55 16.69
CA GLU A 217 7.01 0.86 15.82
C GLU A 217 6.24 -0.21 16.60
N TYR A 218 4.99 -0.45 16.21
CA TYR A 218 4.09 -1.42 16.83
C TYR A 218 3.66 -2.47 15.80
N PHE A 219 3.77 -3.75 16.13
CA PHE A 219 3.38 -4.84 15.25
C PHE A 219 2.92 -6.09 16.01
N ALA A 220 2.32 -7.05 15.31
CA ALA A 220 1.82 -8.28 15.94
C ALA A 220 2.97 -9.24 16.27
N GLY A 221 3.09 -9.65 17.54
CA GLY A 221 4.19 -10.44 18.08
C GLY A 221 4.19 -11.93 17.76
N THR A 222 3.85 -12.31 16.53
CA THR A 222 4.03 -13.70 16.09
C THR A 222 5.53 -14.00 15.91
N PRO A 223 5.99 -15.26 16.10
CA PRO A 223 7.40 -15.60 15.90
C PRO A 223 7.92 -15.23 14.49
N GLU A 224 7.08 -15.44 13.47
CA GLU A 224 7.36 -15.10 12.08
C GLU A 224 7.53 -13.58 11.88
N ASN A 225 6.66 -12.76 12.47
CA ASN A 225 6.76 -11.31 12.37
C ASN A 225 8.00 -10.79 13.08
N ILE A 226 8.33 -11.34 14.27
CA ILE A 226 9.55 -10.97 14.98
C ILE A 226 10.78 -11.30 14.12
N ALA A 227 10.86 -12.52 13.56
CA ALA A 227 11.99 -12.90 12.70
C ALA A 227 12.14 -11.98 11.47
N ASN A 228 11.02 -11.70 10.77
CA ASN A 228 11.04 -10.81 9.60
C ASN A 228 11.36 -9.36 9.98
N PHE A 229 10.89 -8.87 11.13
CA PHE A 229 11.21 -7.55 11.65
C PHE A 229 12.72 -7.41 11.95
N LEU A 230 13.30 -8.40 12.62
CA LEU A 230 14.74 -8.44 12.89
C LEU A 230 15.55 -8.46 11.61
N ALA A 231 15.13 -9.24 10.61
CA ALA A 231 15.80 -9.31 9.32
C ALA A 231 15.66 -8.02 8.50
N TRP A 232 14.51 -7.34 8.59
CA TRP A 232 14.29 -6.03 7.97
C TRP A 232 15.29 -4.98 8.49
N TYR A 233 15.57 -5.04 9.79
CA TYR A 233 16.52 -4.17 10.49
C TYR A 233 17.86 -4.87 10.77
N LYS A 234 18.32 -5.73 9.87
CA LYS A 234 19.54 -6.55 10.05
C LYS A 234 20.83 -5.78 10.36
N ILE A 235 20.88 -4.48 10.09
CA ILE A 235 22.03 -3.59 10.35
C ILE A 235 21.80 -2.61 11.51
N ALA A 236 20.66 -2.68 12.21
CA ALA A 236 20.39 -1.80 13.33
C ALA A 236 21.37 -2.04 14.49
N ASP A 237 21.80 -0.97 15.17
CA ASP A 237 22.76 -1.07 16.27
C ASP A 237 22.16 -1.86 17.45
N SER A 238 20.89 -1.60 17.73
CA SER A 238 20.12 -2.29 18.76
C SER A 238 18.63 -2.30 18.45
N MET A 239 17.94 -3.36 18.88
CA MET A 239 16.49 -3.46 18.85
C MET A 239 15.99 -4.02 20.17
N LEU A 240 15.11 -3.26 20.82
CA LEU A 240 14.41 -3.63 22.04
C LEU A 240 12.95 -3.88 21.71
N LEU A 241 12.52 -5.14 21.78
CA LEU A 241 11.14 -5.57 21.56
C LEU A 241 10.51 -5.90 22.92
N THR A 242 9.46 -5.17 23.28
CA THR A 242 8.70 -5.40 24.52
C THR A 242 7.23 -5.69 24.23
N ASP A 243 6.54 -6.31 25.18
CA ASP A 243 5.07 -6.33 25.15
C ASP A 243 4.49 -4.98 25.60
N MET A 244 3.15 -4.88 25.58
CA MET A 244 2.43 -3.67 26.02
C MET A 244 2.53 -3.37 27.53
N THR A 245 3.17 -4.25 28.31
CA THR A 245 3.47 -4.04 29.74
C THR A 245 4.96 -3.77 29.98
N ASP A 246 5.69 -3.39 28.92
CA ASP A 246 7.14 -3.14 28.89
C ASP A 246 8.00 -4.34 29.32
N ARG A 247 7.46 -5.57 29.27
CA ARG A 247 8.27 -6.77 29.52
C ARG A 247 9.10 -7.10 28.29
N LEU A 248 10.37 -7.43 28.52
CA LEU A 248 11.28 -7.84 27.47
C LEU A 248 10.78 -9.10 26.74
N VAL A 249 10.65 -9.01 25.42
CA VAL A 249 10.37 -10.14 24.53
C VAL A 249 11.65 -10.56 23.81
N VAL A 250 12.31 -9.63 23.13
CA VAL A 250 13.58 -9.86 22.43
C VAL A 250 14.45 -8.61 22.54
N TYR A 251 15.72 -8.82 22.85
CA TYR A 251 16.78 -7.83 22.65
C TYR A 251 17.79 -8.36 21.64
N SER A 252 18.16 -7.53 20.67
CA SER A 252 19.03 -7.93 19.56
C SER A 252 19.90 -6.78 19.07
N SER A 253 20.98 -7.13 18.38
CA SER A 253 21.79 -6.21 17.58
C SER A 253 21.77 -6.71 16.13
N GLY A 254 21.22 -5.88 15.24
CA GLY A 254 20.74 -6.34 13.95
C GLY A 254 19.84 -7.56 14.11
N TRP A 255 20.00 -8.55 13.26
CA TRP A 255 19.23 -9.79 13.37
C TRP A 255 19.74 -10.77 14.45
N TYR A 256 20.82 -10.45 15.17
CA TYR A 256 21.40 -11.34 16.19
C TYR A 256 20.69 -11.15 17.53
N ILE A 257 19.96 -12.18 17.96
CA ILE A 257 19.26 -12.19 19.25
C ILE A 257 20.28 -12.34 20.39
N ILE A 258 20.33 -11.35 21.27
CA ILE A 258 21.19 -11.31 22.46
C ILE A 258 20.45 -11.88 23.67
N SER A 259 19.17 -11.55 23.82
CA SER A 259 18.33 -12.04 24.91
C SER A 259 16.89 -12.28 24.45
N CYS A 260 16.34 -13.42 24.83
CA CYS A 260 14.93 -13.76 24.68
C CYS A 260 14.54 -14.64 25.89
N PRO A 261 13.78 -14.10 26.87
CA PRO A 261 13.46 -14.84 28.09
C PRO A 261 12.65 -16.12 27.86
N ASP A 262 11.80 -16.13 26.82
CA ASP A 262 11.00 -17.28 26.44
C ASP A 262 11.75 -18.16 25.43
N LYS A 263 12.25 -19.31 25.92
CA LYS A 263 12.99 -20.28 25.10
C LYS A 263 12.15 -20.89 23.98
N SER A 264 10.85 -21.12 24.22
CA SER A 264 9.94 -21.67 23.21
C SER A 264 9.69 -20.65 22.10
N LEU A 265 9.60 -19.36 22.45
CA LEU A 265 9.50 -18.30 21.46
C LEU A 265 10.79 -18.18 20.64
N LEU A 266 11.96 -18.23 21.30
CA LEU A 266 13.27 -18.17 20.64
C LEU A 266 13.44 -19.29 19.60
N GLU A 267 13.04 -20.52 19.94
CA GLU A 267 13.08 -21.66 19.01
C GLU A 267 12.26 -21.38 17.75
N LYS A 268 11.01 -20.92 17.91
CA LYS A 268 10.11 -20.59 16.79
C LYS A 268 10.59 -19.41 15.94
N ILE A 269 11.16 -18.37 16.57
CA ILE A 269 11.77 -17.26 15.83
C ILE A 269 12.93 -17.78 14.97
N SER A 270 13.76 -18.65 15.56
CA SER A 270 14.95 -19.21 14.90
C SER A 270 14.60 -20.08 13.69
N GLU A 271 13.48 -20.82 13.74
CA GLU A 271 12.98 -21.59 12.60
C GLU A 271 12.76 -20.74 11.34
N THR A 272 12.30 -19.48 11.52
CA THR A 272 12.10 -18.53 10.41
C THR A 272 13.38 -17.73 10.09
N LEU A 273 14.18 -17.42 11.11
CA LEU A 273 15.37 -16.58 10.98
C LEU A 273 16.56 -17.31 10.33
N PHE A 274 16.72 -18.62 10.54
CA PHE A 274 17.82 -19.37 9.93
C PHE A 274 17.75 -19.46 8.40
N PRO A 275 16.59 -19.75 7.77
CA PRO A 275 16.45 -19.63 6.33
C PRO A 275 16.75 -18.22 5.80
N LEU A 276 16.36 -17.17 6.55
CA LEU A 276 16.69 -15.78 6.19
C LEU A 276 18.20 -15.51 6.23
N TYR A 277 18.94 -16.02 7.22
CA TYR A 277 20.41 -15.91 7.26
C TYR A 277 21.09 -16.55 6.06
N ARG A 278 20.55 -17.68 5.60
CA ARG A 278 21.08 -18.43 4.47
C ARG A 278 20.63 -17.87 3.10
N ASN A 279 19.81 -16.81 3.10
CA ASN A 279 19.14 -16.28 1.91
C ASN A 279 18.34 -17.35 1.16
N GLU A 280 17.77 -18.33 1.87
CA GLU A 280 16.90 -19.37 1.30
C GLU A 280 15.47 -18.84 1.06
N ILE A 281 15.07 -17.85 1.85
CA ILE A 281 13.78 -17.16 1.74
C ILE A 281 14.01 -15.65 1.78
N GLU A 282 13.09 -14.89 1.18
CA GLU A 282 13.10 -13.43 1.21
C GLU A 282 12.39 -12.89 2.45
N VAL A 283 12.87 -11.73 2.94
CA VAL A 283 12.25 -11.01 4.07
C VAL A 283 10.84 -10.60 3.67
N GLN A 284 9.86 -11.04 4.44
CA GLN A 284 8.47 -10.68 4.25
C GLN A 284 8.15 -9.35 4.95
N PRO A 285 7.28 -8.52 4.39
CA PRO A 285 6.87 -7.28 5.03
C PRO A 285 6.08 -7.55 6.30
N VAL A 286 6.40 -6.79 7.35
CA VAL A 286 5.66 -6.76 8.61
C VAL A 286 4.83 -5.47 8.64
N PHE A 287 3.50 -5.62 8.79
CA PHE A 287 2.61 -4.49 9.00
C PHE A 287 2.93 -3.84 10.34
N ARG A 288 3.14 -2.52 10.32
CA ARG A 288 3.62 -1.73 11.46
C ARG A 288 2.85 -0.42 11.54
N LEU A 289 2.66 0.03 12.78
CA LEU A 289 2.22 1.39 13.07
C LEU A 289 3.36 2.15 13.71
N SER A 290 3.56 3.41 13.32
CA SER A 290 4.38 4.34 14.09
C SER A 290 3.76 4.60 15.47
N ALA A 291 4.57 5.07 16.42
CA ALA A 291 4.05 5.48 17.74
C ALA A 291 2.88 6.46 17.64
N SER A 292 2.98 7.49 16.81
CA SER A 292 1.90 8.47 16.61
C SER A 292 0.62 7.84 16.05
N GLU A 293 0.73 6.86 15.14
CA GLU A 293 -0.44 6.18 14.59
C GLU A 293 -1.09 5.27 15.64
N PHE A 294 -0.28 4.49 16.35
CA PHE A 294 -0.76 3.58 17.39
C PHE A 294 -1.46 4.33 18.53
N GLU A 295 -0.87 5.42 19.02
CA GLU A 295 -1.47 6.30 20.04
C GLU A 295 -2.75 6.97 19.55
N GLY A 296 -2.77 7.42 18.29
CA GLY A 296 -3.97 8.00 17.69
C GLY A 296 -5.14 7.03 17.66
N ILE A 297 -4.87 5.73 17.49
CA ILE A 297 -5.90 4.69 17.43
C ILE A 297 -6.33 4.20 18.82
N MET A 298 -5.38 3.99 19.73
CA MET A 298 -5.67 3.49 21.08
C MET A 298 -6.17 4.58 22.04
N GLY A 299 -6.11 5.86 21.61
CA GLY A 299 -6.18 7.02 22.49
C GLY A 299 -4.82 7.24 23.17
N ARG A 300 -4.47 8.51 23.44
CA ARG A 300 -3.18 8.90 24.05
C ARG A 300 -2.84 7.97 25.20
N LEU A 301 -1.84 7.11 25.00
CA LEU A 301 -1.20 6.41 26.11
C LEU A 301 -0.56 7.50 26.97
N PRO A 302 -0.67 7.44 28.32
CA PRO A 302 -0.05 8.45 29.16
C PRO A 302 1.44 8.54 28.83
N ASP A 303 1.90 9.75 28.50
CA ASP A 303 3.29 10.06 28.18
C ASP A 303 4.20 9.53 29.29
N VAL A 304 4.87 8.41 29.05
CA VAL A 304 6.05 8.03 29.85
C VAL A 304 7.23 8.76 29.22
N HIS A 305 7.43 10.01 29.62
CA HIS A 305 8.61 10.79 29.22
C HIS A 305 9.90 10.05 29.63
N ILE A 306 10.67 9.59 28.65
CA ILE A 306 12.06 9.18 28.85
C ILE A 306 12.93 10.36 28.43
N ALA A 307 13.39 11.14 29.42
CA ALA A 307 14.42 12.14 29.21
C ALA A 307 15.76 11.43 28.93
N CYS A 308 16.29 11.57 27.72
CA CYS A 308 17.68 11.21 27.42
C CYS A 308 18.58 12.38 27.81
N GLU A 309 19.08 12.40 29.05
CA GLU A 309 20.24 13.21 29.40
C GLU A 309 21.49 12.35 29.47
N GLY A 310 22.50 12.77 28.69
CA GLY A 310 23.72 12.02 28.47
C GLY A 310 24.57 11.88 29.71
N LYS A 311 24.74 10.64 30.16
CA LYS A 311 26.03 10.02 30.49
C LYS A 311 25.81 8.53 30.73
N MET A 312 26.77 7.74 30.26
CA MET A 312 26.93 6.30 30.44
C MET A 312 26.22 5.69 31.67
N ASN A 313 25.51 4.60 31.39
CA ASN A 313 25.01 3.56 32.29
C ASN A 313 23.79 3.89 33.15
N MET A 314 22.89 2.90 33.22
CA MET A 314 21.62 2.80 33.97
C MET A 314 20.37 3.17 33.14
N ILE A 315 19.60 2.14 32.73
CA ILE A 315 18.25 2.30 32.16
C ILE A 315 17.27 2.37 33.33
N GLN A 316 16.64 3.53 33.53
CA GLN A 316 15.75 3.81 34.65
C GLN A 316 14.32 3.35 34.33
N GLY A 317 13.79 2.44 35.14
CA GLY A 317 12.35 2.14 35.23
C GLY A 317 11.80 2.66 36.57
N ASN A 318 10.69 3.39 36.57
CA ASN A 318 9.97 3.72 37.81
C ASN A 318 8.92 2.62 38.08
N SER A 319 8.68 2.12 39.29
CA SER A 319 9.00 2.61 40.63
C SER A 319 9.38 1.44 41.55
N SER A 320 10.25 1.72 42.53
CA SER A 320 10.72 0.90 43.66
C SER A 320 11.77 -0.20 43.44
N HIS A 321 12.10 -0.62 42.20
CA HIS A 321 13.17 -1.59 41.97
C HIS A 321 14.00 -1.30 40.71
N CYS A 322 15.33 -1.23 40.85
CA CYS A 322 16.26 -1.19 39.72
C CYS A 322 16.75 -2.61 39.41
N TYR A 323 16.77 -2.99 38.13
CA TYR A 323 17.31 -4.26 37.65
C TYR A 323 18.75 -4.07 37.17
N ASP A 324 19.68 -4.78 37.78
CA ASP A 324 21.08 -4.82 37.34
C ASP A 324 21.32 -6.04 36.44
N ALA A 325 21.59 -5.78 35.16
CA ALA A 325 21.81 -6.79 34.14
C ALA A 325 23.12 -7.60 34.34
N VAL A 326 24.04 -7.16 35.20
CA VAL A 326 25.30 -7.86 35.47
C VAL A 326 25.15 -8.88 36.60
N SER A 327 24.35 -8.56 37.63
CA SER A 327 24.18 -9.40 38.82
C SER A 327 22.89 -10.24 38.81
N GLY A 328 21.88 -9.87 38.02
CA GLY A 328 20.64 -10.63 37.89
C GLY A 328 19.70 -10.54 39.11
N GLU A 329 19.93 -9.60 40.02
CA GLU A 329 19.12 -9.37 41.22
C GLU A 329 18.38 -8.03 41.19
N TYR A 330 17.29 -7.94 41.98
CA TYR A 330 16.53 -6.71 42.18
C TYR A 330 16.97 -6.02 43.48
N ILE A 331 17.45 -4.78 43.39
CA ILE A 331 17.92 -4.00 44.55
C ILE A 331 16.78 -3.06 45.02
N SER A 332 16.45 -3.09 46.31
CA SER A 332 15.48 -2.17 46.94
C SER A 332 16.18 -0.96 47.58
N TYR A 333 15.74 0.25 47.28
CA TYR A 333 16.18 1.45 48.00
C TYR A 333 15.24 1.76 49.18
N GLN A 334 15.77 1.72 50.42
CA GLN A 334 15.19 2.45 51.55
C GLN A 334 15.86 3.82 51.63
N GLY A 335 15.05 4.87 51.77
CA GLY A 335 15.45 6.27 51.59
C GLY A 335 16.58 6.75 52.51
N ASP A 336 17.52 7.47 51.92
CA ASP A 336 18.55 8.25 52.62
C ASP A 336 18.18 9.76 52.49
N PRO A 337 18.10 10.55 53.59
CA PRO A 337 17.54 11.92 53.57
C PRO A 337 18.46 13.02 53.01
N SER A 338 19.56 12.69 52.34
CA SER A 338 20.62 13.66 51.99
C SER A 338 20.50 14.30 50.59
N PHE A 339 19.27 14.60 50.12
CA PHE A 339 19.06 15.21 48.80
C PHE A 339 18.03 16.35 48.76
N ASN A 340 17.84 17.07 49.88
CA ASN A 340 16.90 18.19 49.99
C ASN A 340 17.56 19.58 50.09
N GLU A 341 18.80 19.74 49.62
CA GLU A 341 19.42 21.07 49.48
C GLU A 341 19.91 21.24 48.05
N LEU A 342 19.06 21.80 47.17
CA LEU A 342 19.45 22.58 45.97
C LEU A 342 18.25 23.13 45.16
N ILE A 343 17.18 23.54 45.84
CA ILE A 343 16.19 24.45 45.22
C ILE A 343 15.89 25.56 46.23
N ALA A 344 16.73 26.59 46.20
CA ALA A 344 16.42 27.90 46.73
C ALA A 344 17.01 28.97 45.80
N ASP A 345 16.08 29.70 45.19
CA ASP A 345 16.05 31.16 45.04
C ASP A 345 16.30 31.84 43.68
N GLU A 346 15.44 32.86 43.50
CA GLU A 346 15.43 34.03 42.62
C GLU A 346 14.96 33.96 41.16
N SER A 347 13.69 34.35 40.93
CA SER A 347 13.38 35.75 40.57
C SER A 347 11.86 36.02 40.51
N GLU A 348 11.43 37.09 41.18
CA GLU A 348 10.03 37.52 41.42
C GLU A 348 9.30 38.12 40.20
N PRO A 349 7.94 38.17 40.22
CA PRO A 349 7.12 38.77 39.17
C PRO A 349 6.92 40.29 39.36
N VAL A 350 7.10 41.07 38.30
CA VAL A 350 6.74 42.50 38.30
C VAL A 350 5.27 42.69 37.94
N THR A 351 4.51 43.22 38.89
CA THR A 351 3.14 43.72 38.77
C THR A 351 3.12 45.08 38.07
N LEU A 352 2.34 45.21 36.99
CA LEU A 352 1.99 46.50 36.38
C LEU A 352 0.54 46.85 36.77
N GLN A 353 0.38 47.88 37.60
CA GLN A 353 -0.91 48.54 37.84
C GLN A 353 -1.20 49.57 36.74
N MET A 354 -2.46 49.60 36.30
CA MET A 354 -3.02 50.62 35.41
C MET A 354 -3.27 51.94 36.17
N THR A 355 -2.76 53.04 35.62
CA THR A 355 -3.46 54.33 35.42
C THR A 355 -2.82 55.05 34.25
#